data_AF-A0A7D8UD13-F1
#
_entry.id   AF-A0A7D8UD13-F1
#
_cell.length_a   1.000
_cell.length_b   1.000
_cell.length_c   1.000
_cell.angle_alpha   90.00
_cell.angle_beta   90.00
_cell.angle_gamma   90.00
#
_symmetry.space_group_name_H-M   'P 1'
#
loop_
_entity.id
_entity.type
_entity.pdbx_description
1 polymer ?
#
loop_
_entity_poly.entity_id
_entity_poly.type
_entity_poly.pdbx_seq_one_letter_code
_entity_poly.pdbx_strand_id
1 'polypeptide(L)' 'MAIEIQLHEDTKLQSVEAGYASVEAYLHSLLQRDQKRLACLKGIQDVESGNARPFDEFDHEFKQKHGIKLER' A
#
# COMPACT_ATOMS: atom_id res chain seq x y z
N MET A 1 -14.75 -8.70 11.73
CA MET A 1 -14.73 -7.42 12.48
C MET A 1 -15.26 -6.35 11.54
N ALA A 2 -16.42 -5.78 11.82
CA ALA A 2 -16.97 -4.68 11.01
C ALA A 2 -16.46 -3.36 11.59
N ILE A 3 -15.89 -2.50 10.77
CA ILE A 3 -15.44 -1.16 11.16
C ILE A 3 -16.51 -0.19 10.68
N GLU A 4 -17.20 0.47 11.61
CA GLU A 4 -18.10 1.57 11.28
C GLU A 4 -17.27 2.85 11.15
N ILE A 5 -17.39 3.51 10.00
CA ILE A 5 -16.67 4.74 9.69
C ILE A 5 -17.71 5.85 9.53
N GLN A 6 -17.61 6.89 10.36
CA GLN A 6 -18.39 8.11 10.16
C GLN A 6 -17.78 8.90 8.99
N LEU A 7 -18.58 9.08 7.93
CA LEU A 7 -18.17 9.82 6.75
C LEU A 7 -18.67 11.26 6.84
N HIS A 8 -17.86 12.21 6.37
CA HIS A 8 -18.32 13.58 6.17
C HIS A 8 -19.35 13.62 5.05
N GLU A 9 -20.35 14.51 5.15
CA GLU A 9 -21.44 14.62 4.15
C GLU A 9 -20.91 14.79 2.71
N ASP A 10 -19.79 15.51 2.57
CA ASP A 10 -19.15 15.79 1.28
C ASP A 10 -18.51 14.56 0.62
N THR A 11 -18.29 13.48 1.38
CA THR A 11 -17.63 12.26 0.85
C THR A 11 -18.40 11.66 -0.32
N LYS A 12 -19.74 11.77 -0.28
CA LYS A 12 -20.58 11.32 -1.38
C LYS A 12 -20.37 12.18 -2.63
N LEU A 13 -20.32 13.50 -2.48
CA LEU A 13 -20.07 14.42 -3.59
C LEU A 13 -18.69 14.16 -4.21
N GLN A 14 -17.65 14.06 -3.38
CA GLN A 14 -16.29 13.78 -3.80
C GLN A 14 -16.17 12.46 -4.57
N SER A 15 -16.90 11.41 -4.16
CA SER A 15 -16.88 10.13 -4.87
C SER A 15 -17.39 10.24 -6.32
N VAL A 16 -18.43 11.06 -6.53
CA VAL A 16 -19.01 11.30 -7.85
C VAL A 16 -18.09 12.17 -8.70
N GLU A 17 -17.55 13.25 -8.13
CA GLU A 17 -16.58 14.14 -8.80
C GLU A 17 -15.31 13.40 -9.22
N ALA A 18 -14.85 12.46 -8.40
CA ALA A 18 -13.72 11.59 -8.70
C ALA A 18 -14.05 10.47 -9.71
N GLY A 19 -15.30 10.36 -10.17
CA GLY A 19 -15.74 9.42 -11.20
C GLY A 19 -15.97 7.98 -10.71
N TYR A 20 -16.19 7.77 -9.41
CA TYR A 20 -16.46 6.43 -8.87
C TYR A 20 -17.95 6.09 -8.91
N ALA A 21 -18.25 4.82 -9.16
CA ALA A 21 -19.63 4.32 -9.21
C ALA A 21 -20.30 4.23 -7.82
N SER A 22 -19.52 4.16 -6.74
CA SER A 22 -20.03 4.14 -5.37
C SER A 22 -19.05 4.76 -4.38
N VAL A 23 -19.56 5.16 -3.21
CA VAL A 23 -18.75 5.70 -2.11
C VAL A 23 -17.78 4.65 -1.58
N GLU A 24 -18.19 3.39 -1.50
CA GLU A 24 -17.35 2.28 -1.07
C GLU A 24 -16.16 2.06 -2.01
N ALA A 25 -16.38 2.12 -3.33
CA ALA A 25 -15.31 2.01 -4.32
C ALA A 25 -14.30 3.16 -4.20
N TYR A 26 -14.79 4.38 -3.96
CA TYR A 26 -13.96 5.54 -3.69
C TYR A 26 -13.15 5.39 -2.39
N LEU A 27 -13.79 4.98 -1.29
CA LEU A 27 -13.09 4.75 -0.02
C LEU A 27 -12.03 3.66 -0.14
N HIS A 28 -12.33 2.56 -0.83
CA HIS A 28 -11.36 1.50 -1.07
C HIS A 28 -10.13 2.01 -1.84
N SER A 29 -10.32 2.86 -2.86
CA SER A 29 -9.20 3.42 -3.61
C SER A 29 -8.36 4.38 -2.77
N LEU A 30 -9.00 5.20 -1.92
CA LEU A 30 -8.31 6.06 -0.96
C LEU A 30 -7.48 5.25 0.03
N LEU A 31 -8.06 4.20 0.62
CA LEU A 31 -7.37 3.32 1.56
C LEU A 31 -6.19 2.60 0.89
N GLN A 32 -6.35 2.10 -0.34
CA GLN A 32 -5.26 1.48 -1.09
C GLN A 32 -4.14 2.48 -1.40
N ARG A 33 -4.49 3.71 -1.77
CA ARG A 33 -3.51 4.78 -2.01
C ARG A 33 -2.74 5.09 -0.73
N ASP A 34 -3.43 5.19 0.40
CA ASP A 34 -2.78 5.52 1.67
C ASP A 34 -1.92 4.37 2.20
N GLN A 35 -2.34 3.11 2.01
CA GLN A 35 -1.50 1.93 2.27
C GLN A 35 -0.17 1.99 1.50
N LYS A 36 -0.23 2.33 0.21
CA LYS A 36 0.98 2.51 -0.61
C LYS A 36 1.83 3.66 -0.08
N ARG A 37 1.21 4.79 0.27
CA ARG A 37 1.90 5.95 0.84
C ARG A 37 2.63 5.59 2.14
N LEU A 38 1.97 4.89 3.05
CA LEU A 38 2.55 4.43 4.31
C LEU A 38 3.70 3.44 4.09
N ALA A 39 3.57 2.51 3.14
CA ALA A 39 4.64 1.59 2.79
C ALA A 39 5.89 2.33 2.26
N CYS A 40 5.71 3.33 1.40
CA CYS A 40 6.81 4.16 0.92
C CYS A 40 7.46 4.96 2.05
N LEU A 41 6.67 5.60 2.91
CA LEU A 41 7.19 6.38 4.04
C LEU A 41 8.01 5.50 4.99
N LYS A 42 7.53 4.28 5.28
CA LYS A 42 8.29 3.33 6.07
C LYS A 42 9.62 2.97 5.41
N GLY A 43 9.63 2.69 4.10
CA GLY A 43 10.86 2.40 3.37
C GLY A 43 11.86 3.56 3.39
N ILE A 44 11.40 4.80 3.25
CA ILE A 44 12.24 5.99 3.38
C ILE A 44 12.84 6.07 4.79
N GLN A 45 12.01 5.89 5.82
CA GLN A 45 12.45 5.96 7.21
C GLN A 45 13.45 4.85 7.56
N ASP A 46 13.26 3.63 7.03
CA ASP A 46 14.18 2.51 7.22
C ASP A 46 15.56 2.82 6.60
N VAL A 47 15.59 3.46 5.43
CA VAL A 47 16.84 3.90 4.78
C VAL A 47 17.52 5.02 5.58
N GLU A 48 16.77 6.05 5.99
CA GLU A 48 17.30 7.17 6.78
C GLU A 48 17.84 6.73 8.14
N SER A 49 17.24 5.70 8.74
CA SER A 49 17.66 5.13 10.03
C SER A 49 18.83 4.14 9.91
N GLY A 50 19.35 3.89 8.69
CA GLY A 50 20.39 2.89 8.46
C GLY A 50 19.92 1.44 8.58
N ASN A 51 18.60 1.20 8.62
CA ASN A 51 17.97 -0.13 8.67
C ASN A 51 17.71 -0.70 7.26
N ALA A 52 18.43 -0.22 6.25
CA ALA A 52 18.32 -0.74 4.89
C ALA A 52 18.79 -2.20 4.86
N ARG A 53 17.90 -3.11 4.44
CA ARG A 53 18.26 -4.52 4.27
C ARG A 53 19.24 -4.70 3.09
N PRO A 54 20.28 -5.55 3.20
CA PRO A 54 21.13 -5.91 2.08
C PRO A 54 20.33 -6.47 0.90
N PHE A 55 20.75 -6.13 -0.31
CA PHE A 55 20.08 -6.60 -1.53
C PHE A 55 20.15 -8.12 -1.69
N ASP A 56 21.29 -8.73 -1.35
CA ASP A 56 21.50 -10.18 -1.52
C ASP A 56 20.53 -11.01 -0.66
N GLU A 57 20.22 -10.55 0.56
CA GLU A 57 19.24 -11.18 1.44
C GLU A 57 17.82 -11.09 0.85
N PHE A 58 17.45 -9.91 0.34
CA PHE A 58 16.17 -9.72 -0.34
C PHE A 58 16.04 -10.60 -1.59
N ASP A 59 17.06 -10.60 -2.44
CA ASP A 59 17.06 -11.33 -3.71
C ASP A 59 16.93 -12.84 -3.47
N HIS A 60 17.64 -13.37 -2.48
CA HIS A 60 17.52 -14.77 -2.09
C HIS A 60 16.11 -15.12 -1.60
N GLU A 61 15.55 -14.35 -0.66
CA GLU A 61 14.17 -14.57 -0.17
C GLU A 61 13.13 -14.48 -1.29
N PHE A 62 13.27 -13.47 -2.16
CA PHE A 62 12.36 -13.25 -3.28
C PHE A 62 12.39 -14.43 -4.25
N LYS A 63 13.59 -14.89 -4.62
CA LYS A 63 13.77 -16.04 -5.50
C LYS A 63 13.19 -17.33 -4.90
N GLN A 64 13.38 -17.57 -3.60
CA GLN A 64 12.76 -18.70 -2.91
C GLN A 64 11.24 -18.63 -2.92
N LYS A 65 10.67 -17.46 -2.59
CA LYS A 65 9.22 -17.27 -2.51
C LYS A 65 8.51 -17.41 -3.86
N HIS A 66 9.17 -17.01 -4.94
CA HIS A 66 8.61 -17.02 -6.29
C HIS A 66 9.11 -18.17 -7.17
N GLY A 67 9.90 -19.10 -6.61
CA GLY A 67 10.40 -20.28 -7.33
C GLY A 67 11.37 -19.95 -8.48
N ILE A 68 12.04 -18.80 -8.41
CA ILE A 68 13.02 -18.38 -9.42
C ILE A 68 14.32 -19.12 -9.13
N LYS A 69 14.80 -19.92 -10.10
CA LYS A 69 16.06 -20.65 -9.94
C LYS A 69 17.23 -19.67 -9.92
N LEU A 70 18.05 -19.77 -8.87
CA LEU A 70 19.37 -19.16 -8.80
C LEU A 70 20.26 -19.90 -9.81
N GLU A 71 20.44 -19.35 -11.00
CA GLU A 71 21.48 -19.85 -11.91
C GLU A 71 22.85 -19.55 -11.27
N ARG A 72 23.64 -20.61 -11.09
CA ARG A 72 25.01 -20.57 -10.58
C ARG A 72 26.00 -20.28 -11.69
#